data_AF-A0A377TYH7-F1
#
_entry.id   AF-A0A377TYH7-F1
#
_cell.length_a   1.000
_cell.length_b   1.000
_cell.length_c   1.000
_cell.angle_alpha   90.00
_cell.angle_beta   90.00
_cell.angle_gamma   90.00
#
_symmetry.space_group_name_H-M   'P 1'
#
loop_
_entity.id
_entity.type
_entity.pdbx_description
1 polymer ?
#
loop_
_entity_poly.entity_id
_entity_poly.type
_entity_poly.pdbx_seq_one_letter_code
_entity_poly.pdbx_strand_id
1 'polypeptide(L)'
;MAKLDTSKGVLFLVDTWGGSPFNAASRIVVDKEHYEVIAGVNIPMLVETFMARDDDPSFDELVALAVETGSEGVKALKAKPVEKRPLRPRLPQRQKPPHRPNPWARTTTW
;
A
#
# COMPACT_ATOMS: atom_id res chain seq x y z
N MET A 1 2.85 -20.42 -5.76
CA MET A 1 3.56 -21.04 -4.63
C MET A 1 4.24 -22.35 -4.98
N ALA A 2 3.63 -23.26 -5.76
CA ALA A 2 4.18 -24.61 -6.05
C ALA A 2 5.58 -24.71 -6.69
N LYS A 3 6.26 -23.60 -6.96
CA LYS A 3 7.63 -23.53 -7.53
C LYS A 3 8.62 -22.79 -6.64
N LEU A 4 8.20 -22.30 -5.48
CA LEU A 4 9.02 -21.57 -4.52
C LEU A 4 9.09 -22.36 -3.22
N ASP A 5 10.24 -22.34 -2.56
CA ASP A 5 10.34 -22.75 -1.16
C ASP A 5 9.71 -21.65 -0.29
N THR A 6 8.69 -22.02 0.47
CA THR A 6 7.97 -21.11 1.37
C THR A 6 8.10 -21.51 2.83
N SER A 7 9.05 -22.40 3.17
CA SER A 7 9.24 -22.93 4.53
C SER A 7 9.66 -21.86 5.54
N LYS A 8 10.42 -20.85 5.09
CA LYS A 8 10.87 -19.71 5.91
C LYS A 8 9.97 -18.46 5.83
N GLY A 9 8.88 -18.54 5.07
CA GLY A 9 7.95 -17.42 4.88
C GLY A 9 7.88 -16.91 3.44
N VAL A 10 7.01 -15.92 3.21
CA VAL A 10 6.79 -15.28 1.92
C VAL A 10 6.62 -13.78 2.09
N LEU A 11 7.48 -13.01 1.43
CA LEU A 11 7.37 -11.56 1.35
C LEU A 11 6.85 -11.14 -0.02
N PHE A 12 5.67 -10.53 -0.08
CA PHE A 12 5.12 -9.94 -1.29
C PHE A 12 5.55 -8.47 -1.39
N LEU A 13 6.31 -8.14 -2.42
CA LEU A 13 6.66 -6.76 -2.74
C LEU A 13 5.78 -6.27 -3.90
N VAL A 14 4.91 -5.30 -3.63
CA VAL A 14 3.91 -4.80 -4.59
C VAL A 14 4.15 -3.32 -4.91
N ASP A 15 3.62 -2.87 -6.04
CA ASP A 15 3.80 -1.51 -6.55
C ASP A 15 3.09 -0.45 -5.69
N THR A 16 1.80 -0.64 -5.41
CA THR A 16 0.92 0.38 -4.85
C THR A 16 -0.02 -0.18 -3.80
N TRP A 17 -0.26 0.61 -2.75
CA TRP A 17 -1.21 0.27 -1.70
C TRP A 17 -2.65 0.31 -2.23
N GLY A 18 -3.46 -0.70 -1.89
CA GLY A 18 -4.88 -0.77 -2.28
C GLY A 18 -5.13 -1.12 -3.75
N GLY A 19 -4.08 -1.30 -4.55
CA GLY A 19 -4.19 -1.81 -5.92
C GLY A 19 -4.62 -3.29 -5.98
N SER A 20 -4.99 -3.77 -7.16
CA SER A 20 -5.36 -5.19 -7.35
C SER A 20 -4.26 -6.17 -6.91
N PRO A 21 -2.95 -5.93 -7.18
CA PRO A 21 -1.87 -6.80 -6.67
C PRO A 21 -1.83 -6.84 -5.14
N PHE A 22 -1.92 -5.68 -4.47
CA PHE A 22 -1.95 -5.58 -3.02
C PHE A 22 -3.15 -6.34 -2.44
N ASN A 23 -4.37 -6.08 -2.93
CA ASN A 23 -5.58 -6.72 -2.42
C ASN A 23 -5.58 -8.25 -2.61
N ALA A 24 -5.01 -8.73 -3.72
CA ALA A 24 -4.85 -10.16 -3.96
C ALA A 24 -3.84 -10.78 -2.98
N ALA A 25 -2.69 -10.13 -2.79
CA ALA A 25 -1.66 -10.57 -1.84
C ALA A 25 -2.16 -10.55 -0.39
N SER A 26 -2.88 -9.51 0.03
CA SER A 26 -3.44 -9.39 1.39
C SER A 26 -4.32 -10.58 1.75
N ARG A 27 -5.15 -11.06 0.81
CA ARG A 27 -6.00 -12.25 1.02
C ARG A 27 -5.20 -13.54 1.26
N ILE A 28 -3.95 -13.59 0.82
CA ILE A 28 -3.07 -14.76 0.99
C ILE A 28 -2.39 -14.72 2.37
N VAL A 29 -2.05 -13.54 2.89
CA VAL A 29 -1.22 -13.40 4.11
C VAL A 29 -2.01 -13.39 5.42
N VAL A 30 -3.29 -12.99 5.41
CA VAL A 30 -4.09 -12.70 6.63
C VAL A 30 -4.06 -13.77 7.71
N ASP A 31 -4.00 -15.06 7.34
CA ASP A 31 -4.01 -16.18 8.30
C ASP A 31 -2.71 -17.00 8.25
N LYS A 32 -1.60 -16.39 7.84
CA LYS A 32 -0.31 -17.07 7.68
C LYS A 32 0.80 -16.38 8.47
N GLU A 33 1.44 -17.16 9.31
CA GLU A 33 2.66 -16.75 9.99
C GLU A 33 3.81 -16.63 8.97
N HIS A 34 4.66 -15.62 9.16
CA HIS A 34 5.77 -15.29 8.25
C HIS A 34 5.32 -15.01 6.80
N TYR A 35 4.18 -14.36 6.64
CA TYR A 35 3.70 -13.84 5.35
C TYR A 35 3.39 -12.36 5.48
N GLU A 36 3.93 -11.53 4.58
CA GLU A 36 3.73 -10.07 4.63
C GLU A 36 3.64 -9.47 3.22
N VAL A 37 2.97 -8.33 3.10
CA VAL A 37 2.84 -7.52 1.88
C VAL A 37 3.40 -6.12 2.12
N ILE A 38 4.48 -5.77 1.43
CA ILE A 38 5.05 -4.41 1.41
C ILE A 38 4.69 -3.75 0.07
N ALA A 39 4.05 -2.59 0.14
CA ALA A 39 3.74 -1.77 -1.04
C ALA A 39 4.80 -0.68 -1.26
N GLY A 40 4.94 -0.23 -2.51
CA GLY A 40 5.91 0.81 -2.88
C GLY A 40 7.29 0.24 -3.25
N VAL A 41 7.34 -0.99 -3.76
CA VAL A 41 8.58 -1.65 -4.15
C VAL A 41 9.43 -0.74 -5.05
N ASN A 42 10.71 -0.65 -4.74
CA ASN A 42 11.68 0.15 -5.49
C ASN A 42 13.04 -0.58 -5.56
N ILE A 43 13.97 -0.06 -6.37
CA ILE A 43 15.26 -0.71 -6.61
C ILE A 43 16.12 -0.85 -5.33
N PRO A 44 16.29 0.19 -4.49
CA PRO A 44 17.00 0.05 -3.22
C PRO A 44 16.45 -1.07 -2.34
N MET A 45 15.13 -1.13 -2.16
CA MET A 45 14.46 -2.20 -1.43
C MET A 45 14.81 -3.58 -1.99
N LEU A 46 14.70 -3.77 -3.31
CA LEU A 46 14.96 -5.07 -3.94
C LEU A 46 16.43 -5.50 -3.78
N VAL A 47 17.38 -4.59 -4.00
CA VAL A 47 18.82 -4.91 -3.88
C VAL A 47 19.14 -5.34 -2.46
N GLU A 48 18.79 -4.52 -1.46
CA GLU A 48 19.13 -4.80 -0.07
C GLU A 48 18.39 -6.04 0.46
N THR A 49 17.10 -6.20 0.12
CA THR A 49 16.32 -7.38 0.54
C THR A 49 16.91 -8.66 -0.04
N PHE A 50 17.31 -8.68 -1.31
CA PHE A 50 17.90 -9.88 -1.92
C PHE A 50 19.29 -10.19 -1.38
N MET A 51 20.10 -9.17 -1.10
CA MET A 51 21.42 -9.36 -0.49
C MET A 51 21.27 -9.94 0.92
N ALA A 52 20.45 -9.33 1.77
CA ALA A 52 20.27 -9.79 3.14
C ALA A 52 19.63 -11.18 3.22
N ARG A 53 18.73 -11.53 2.29
CA ARG A 53 18.10 -12.86 2.26
C ARG A 53 19.13 -13.99 2.21
N ASP A 54 20.26 -13.80 1.53
CA ASP A 54 21.28 -14.83 1.37
C ASP A 54 22.09 -15.07 2.66
N ASP A 55 22.02 -14.15 3.64
CA ASP A 55 22.62 -14.26 4.98
C ASP A 55 21.69 -14.93 6.02
N ASP A 56 20.54 -15.45 5.59
CA ASP A 56 19.53 -16.15 6.40
C ASP A 56 18.98 -15.37 7.63
N PRO A 57 18.47 -14.14 7.45
CA PRO A 57 17.88 -13.35 8.53
C PRO A 57 16.55 -13.96 8.98
N SER A 58 16.09 -13.56 10.18
CA SER A 58 14.71 -13.84 10.56
C SER A 58 13.73 -13.11 9.64
N PHE A 59 12.49 -13.62 9.56
CA PHE A 59 11.46 -13.04 8.70
C PHE A 59 11.19 -11.56 9.05
N ASP A 60 11.09 -11.25 10.34
CA ASP A 60 10.82 -9.89 10.84
C ASP A 60 11.97 -8.92 10.55
N GLU A 61 13.23 -9.38 10.65
CA GLU A 61 14.40 -8.58 10.25
C GLU A 61 14.38 -8.25 8.76
N LEU A 62 14.02 -9.22 7.91
CA LEU A 62 13.96 -9.01 6.47
C LEU A 62 12.82 -8.03 6.08
N VAL A 63 11.66 -8.11 6.76
CA VAL A 63 10.56 -7.15 6.60
C VAL A 63 11.01 -5.74 7.00
N ALA A 64 11.62 -5.60 8.18
CA ALA A 64 12.09 -4.31 8.68
C ALA A 64 13.11 -3.68 7.72
N LEU A 65 14.09 -4.45 7.26
CA LEU A 65 15.11 -4.01 6.31
C LEU A 65 14.49 -3.54 4.99
N ALA A 66 13.53 -4.28 4.44
CA ALA A 66 12.86 -3.91 3.18
C ALA A 66 12.13 -2.57 3.29
N VAL A 67 11.42 -2.33 4.40
CA VAL A 67 10.72 -1.05 4.66
C VAL A 67 11.70 0.10 4.85
N GLU A 68 12.78 -0.13 5.62
CA GLU A 68 13.82 0.86 5.90
C GLU A 68 14.53 1.28 4.60
N THR A 69 15.14 0.33 3.90
CA THR A 69 15.91 0.57 2.66
C THR A 69 15.04 1.13 1.54
N GLY A 70 13.79 0.68 1.46
CA GLY A 70 12.80 1.24 0.55
C GLY A 70 12.51 2.71 0.82
N SER A 71 12.36 3.10 2.09
CA SER A 71 12.10 4.47 2.50
C SER A 71 13.34 5.36 2.36
N GLU A 72 14.50 4.87 2.78
CA GLU A 72 15.79 5.58 2.66
C GLU A 72 16.20 5.80 1.20
N GLY A 73 15.83 4.86 0.32
CA GLY A 73 16.04 4.96 -1.12
C GLY A 73 15.34 6.15 -1.78
N VAL A 74 14.35 6.77 -1.12
CA VAL A 74 13.63 7.93 -1.62
C VAL A 74 14.42 9.21 -1.34
N LYS A 75 15.28 9.61 -2.29
CA LYS A 75 16.12 10.82 -2.16
C LYS A 75 15.87 11.80 -3.31
N ALA A 76 15.72 13.08 -2.98
CA ALA A 76 15.62 14.16 -3.94
C ALA A 76 16.90 15.01 -3.93
N LEU A 77 17.60 15.09 -5.06
CA LEU A 77 18.88 15.82 -5.16
C LEU A 77 18.74 17.34 -5.00
N LYS A 78 17.60 17.90 -5.42
CA LYS A 78 17.40 19.36 -5.55
C LYS A 78 16.20 19.88 -4.77
N ALA A 79 15.43 19.01 -4.12
CA ALA A 79 14.24 19.45 -3.41
C ALA A 79 14.64 20.28 -2.19
N LYS A 80 14.09 21.49 -2.09
CA LYS A 80 14.18 22.28 -0.86
C LYS A 80 13.17 21.72 0.14
N PRO A 81 13.50 21.63 1.44
CA PRO A 81 12.53 21.23 2.46
C PRO A 81 11.27 22.10 2.34
N VAL A 82 10.15 21.49 2.00
CA VAL A 82 8.86 22.19 2.02
C VAL A 82 8.41 22.17 3.46
N GLU A 83 8.42 23.35 4.09
CA GLU A 83 7.87 23.53 5.43
C GLU A 83 6.41 23.01 5.42
N LYS A 84 6.09 22.07 6.31
CA LYS A 84 4.76 21.46 6.38
C LYS A 84 3.75 22.55 6.74
N ARG A 85 3.12 23.13 5.73
CA ARG A 85 2.00 24.06 5.94
C ARG A 85 0.89 23.25 6.59
N PRO A 86 0.35 23.68 7.75
CA PRO A 86 -0.73 22.93 8.40
C PRO A 86 -1.86 22.77 7.38
N LEU A 87 -2.31 21.52 7.21
CA LEU A 87 -3.45 21.20 6.36
C LEU A 87 -4.60 22.09 6.83
N ARG A 88 -5.07 22.99 5.96
CA ARG A 88 -6.24 23.81 6.29
C ARG A 88 -7.37 22.85 6.66
N PRO A 89 -8.10 23.12 7.77
CA PRO A 89 -9.30 22.35 8.08
C PRO A 89 -10.16 22.28 6.83
N ARG A 90 -10.53 21.08 6.40
CA ARG A 90 -11.52 20.93 5.31
C ARG A 90 -12.75 21.69 5.76
N LEU A 91 -13.10 22.76 5.05
CA LEU A 91 -14.39 23.42 5.24
C LEU A 91 -15.48 22.35 5.13
N PRO A 92 -16.51 22.36 5.99
CA PRO A 92 -17.60 21.40 5.91
C PRO A 92 -18.09 21.37 4.47
N GLN A 93 -18.03 20.19 3.83
CA GLN A 93 -18.58 20.04 2.49
C GLN A 93 -20.03 20.48 2.55
N ARG A 94 -20.40 21.50 1.77
CA ARG A 94 -21.78 21.94 1.61
C ARG A 94 -22.59 20.69 1.26
N GLN A 95 -23.45 20.25 2.18
CA GLN A 95 -24.39 19.18 1.91
C GLN A 95 -25.16 19.57 0.64
N LYS A 96 -25.20 18.67 -0.35
CA LYS A 96 -26.03 18.89 -1.53
C LYS A 96 -27.45 19.14 -1.03
N PRO A 97 -28.12 20.23 -1.45
CA PRO A 97 -29.48 20.49 -1.01
C PRO A 97 -30.35 19.26 -1.31
N PRO A 98 -31.30 18.92 -0.42
CA PRO A 98 -32.13 17.73 -0.60
C PRO A 98 -32.80 17.76 -1.98
N HIS A 99 -32.79 16.61 -2.63
CA HIS A 99 -33.39 16.44 -3.95
C HIS A 99 -34.87 16.83 -3.86
N ARG A 100 -35.27 17.92 -4.54
CA ARG A 100 -36.69 18.28 -4.62
C ARG A 100 -37.40 17.13 -5.36
N PRO A 101 -38.47 16.54 -4.79
CA PRO A 101 -39.23 15.52 -5.50
C PRO A 101 -39.78 16.12 -6.80
N ASN A 102 -39.61 15.40 -7.91
CA ASN A 102 -40.13 15.80 -9.21
C ASN A 102 -41.67 15.87 -9.15
N PRO A 103 -42.31 17.03 -9.36
CA PRO A 103 -43.76 17.16 -9.29
C PRO A 103 -44.49 16.39 -10.41
N TRP A 104 -43.78 15.93 -11.44
CA TRP A 104 -44.35 15.21 -12.58
C TRP A 104 -44.20 13.69 -12.50
N ALA A 105 -43.64 13.14 -11.41
CA ALA A 105 -43.38 11.70 -11.28
C ALA A 105 -44.64 10.82 -11.10
N ARG A 106 -45.86 11.38 -11.18
CA ARG A 106 -47.13 10.62 -11.15
C ARG A 106 -47.92 10.81 -12.44
N THR A 107 -47.38 10.38 -13.59
CA THR A 107 -48.22 10.14 -14.79
C THR A 107 -47.56 9.10 -15.71
N THR A 108 -47.33 7.88 -15.24
CA THR A 108 -47.25 6.73 -16.16
C THR A 108 -47.65 5.44 -15.43
N THR A 109 -48.96 5.26 -15.28
CA THR A 109 -49.58 3.94 -15.19
C THR A 109 -50.39 3.77 -16.46
N TRP A 110 -49.94 2.86 -17.33
CA TRP A 110 -50.76 2.04 -18.22
C TRP A 110 -50.02 0.71 -18.38
#